data_AF-A0A519UJT5-F1
#
_entry.id   AF-A0A519UJT5-F1
#
_cell.length_a   1.000
_cell.length_b   1.000
_cell.length_c   1.000
_cell.angle_alpha   90.00
_cell.angle_beta   90.00
_cell.angle_gamma   90.00
#
_symmetry.space_group_name_H-M   'P 1'
#
loop_
_entity.id
_entity.type
_entity.pdbx_description
1 polymer ?
#
loop_
_entity_poly.entity_id
_entity_poly.type
_entity_poly.pdbx_seq_one_letter_code
_entity_poly.pdbx_strand_id
1 'polypeptide(L)'
;MPRPLTRVLLRVVARGFYQEHTSWLITLFLVVFINFFYTRVPNQLHLTKEQITQNGFRLVIASVSDPLGVAALLGVCLLYSLKSWHYVAGRLRSPDVQFLTYSSNALPRRRQVQSWAVLQGVILLPIAALCGYAMVVGFIFHYWLVPALLPAYLLLLAVAGATYYTRLLNDTAAQPAEAARLTWARHWPKPLFSWFLYEVLAKKRLAYAITKLASAASIGLLLLAFPAARPDVRLVGLMGLCCAVG
;
A
#
# COMPACT_ATOMS: atom_id res chain seq x y z
N MET A 1 31.52 -0.87 -1.44
CA MET A 1 31.39 0.27 -2.39
C MET A 1 29.92 0.46 -2.74
N PRO A 2 29.31 1.64 -2.52
CA PRO A 2 27.93 1.86 -2.94
C PRO A 2 27.90 1.81 -4.46
N ARG A 3 27.16 0.85 -5.01
CA ARG A 3 27.08 0.61 -6.45
C ARG A 3 26.48 1.84 -7.13
N PRO A 4 26.95 2.22 -8.33
CA PRO A 4 26.54 3.46 -9.00
C PRO A 4 25.02 3.52 -9.22
N LEU A 5 24.41 2.39 -9.61
CA LEU A 5 22.94 2.29 -9.75
C LEU A 5 22.20 2.62 -8.45
N THR A 6 22.64 2.05 -7.32
CA THR A 6 21.99 2.27 -6.02
C THR A 6 22.02 3.74 -5.62
N ARG A 7 23.14 4.45 -5.86
CA ARG A 7 23.23 5.89 -5.57
C ARG A 7 22.24 6.71 -6.39
N VAL A 8 22.11 6.40 -7.68
CA VAL A 8 21.17 7.09 -8.57
C VAL A 8 19.73 6.80 -8.15
N LEU A 9 19.39 5.53 -7.88
CA LEU A 9 18.07 5.14 -7.40
C LEU A 9 17.67 5.87 -6.12
N LEU A 10 18.57 5.94 -5.14
CA LEU A 10 18.31 6.66 -3.89
C LEU A 10 18.09 8.16 -4.14
N ARG A 11 18.93 8.78 -4.99
CA ARG A 11 18.85 10.22 -5.24
C ARG A 11 17.62 10.62 -6.04
N VAL A 12 17.19 9.79 -7.00
CA VAL A 12 16.08 10.12 -7.90
C VAL A 12 14.75 9.61 -7.35
N VAL A 13 14.70 8.34 -6.92
CA VAL A 13 13.45 7.68 -6.53
C VAL A 13 13.14 7.85 -5.04
N ALA A 14 14.09 7.57 -4.14
CA ALA A 14 13.81 7.70 -2.71
C ALA A 14 13.62 9.17 -2.31
N ARG A 15 14.47 10.08 -2.79
CA ARG A 15 14.30 11.52 -2.53
C ARG A 15 12.96 12.03 -3.07
N GLY A 16 12.58 11.60 -4.28
CA GLY A 16 11.28 11.92 -4.88
C GLY A 16 10.11 11.43 -4.01
N PHE A 17 10.18 10.19 -3.51
CA PHE A 17 9.15 9.63 -2.62
C PHE A 17 8.95 10.50 -1.38
N TYR A 18 10.04 10.86 -0.70
CA TYR A 18 9.96 11.68 0.50
C TYR A 18 9.43 13.07 0.20
N GLN A 19 9.85 13.70 -0.90
CA GLN A 19 9.38 15.02 -1.30
C GLN A 19 7.88 15.03 -1.63
N GLU A 20 7.43 14.12 -2.49
CA GLU A 20 6.03 14.04 -2.94
C GLU A 20 5.07 13.61 -1.82
N HIS A 21 5.54 12.82 -0.86
CA HIS A 21 4.72 12.34 0.26
C HIS A 21 5.03 13.02 1.59
N THR A 22 5.75 14.16 1.60
CA THR A 22 6.13 14.89 2.81
C THR A 22 4.93 15.15 3.72
N SER A 23 3.85 15.71 3.17
CA SER A 23 2.66 16.07 3.97
C SER A 23 1.98 14.85 4.58
N TRP A 24 1.87 13.76 3.82
CA TRP A 24 1.30 12.52 4.33
C TRP A 24 2.18 11.86 5.39
N LEU A 25 3.51 11.86 5.19
CA LEU A 25 4.47 11.36 6.17
C LEU A 25 4.46 12.18 7.45
N ILE A 26 4.37 13.52 7.36
CA ILE A 26 4.24 14.40 8.52
C ILE A 26 2.95 14.08 9.27
N THR A 27 1.79 13.98 8.59
CA THR A 27 0.54 13.64 9.27
C THR A 27 0.60 12.26 9.91
N LEU A 28 1.15 11.27 9.22
CA LEU A 28 1.32 9.93 9.77
C LEU A 28 2.26 9.94 10.98
N PHE A 29 3.35 10.70 10.93
CA PHE A 29 4.27 10.86 12.05
C PHE A 29 3.58 11.58 13.23
N LEU A 30 2.89 12.68 12.98
CA LEU A 30 2.33 13.50 14.04
C LEU A 30 1.12 12.83 14.72
N VAL A 31 0.25 12.17 13.94
CA VAL A 31 -0.95 11.52 14.46
C VAL A 31 -0.64 10.10 14.95
N VAL A 32 0.04 9.30 14.14
CA VAL A 32 0.26 7.88 14.49
C VAL A 32 1.48 7.73 15.37
N PHE A 33 2.63 8.36 15.07
CA PHE A 33 3.83 8.13 15.89
C PHE A 33 3.67 8.75 17.27
N ILE A 34 3.23 9.99 17.43
CA ILE A 34 3.16 10.59 18.77
C ILE A 34 2.27 9.75 19.72
N ASN A 35 1.10 9.33 19.25
CA ASN A 35 0.19 8.49 20.03
C ASN A 35 0.69 7.04 20.17
N PHE A 36 1.42 6.51 19.19
CA PHE A 36 1.99 5.18 19.30
C PHE A 36 3.13 5.13 20.31
N PHE A 37 4.01 6.13 20.34
CA PHE A 37 5.17 6.11 21.22
C PHE A 37 4.78 6.28 22.69
N TYR A 38 3.92 7.26 23.00
CA TYR A 38 3.49 7.50 24.37
C TYR A 38 2.17 8.27 24.45
N THR A 39 1.14 7.63 25.00
CA THR A 39 -0.16 8.30 25.23
C THR A 39 -0.21 8.86 26.65
N ARG A 40 -0.29 10.19 26.78
CA ARG A 40 -0.57 10.83 28.07
C ARG A 40 -2.05 10.69 28.40
N VAL A 41 -2.35 9.85 29.40
CA VAL A 41 -3.70 9.79 29.99
C VAL A 41 -3.89 11.00 30.92
N PRO A 42 -4.94 11.82 30.74
CA PRO A 42 -5.24 12.93 31.64
C PRO A 42 -5.67 12.43 33.03
N ASN A 43 -5.32 13.18 34.08
CA ASN A 43 -5.62 12.89 35.49
C ASN A 43 -4.98 11.60 36.06
N GLN A 44 -3.70 11.66 36.43
CA GLN A 44 -2.91 10.51 36.93
C GLN A 44 -2.75 10.47 38.46
N LEU A 45 -3.50 11.30 39.21
CA LEU A 45 -3.33 11.48 40.66
C LEU A 45 -3.59 10.22 41.50
N HIS A 46 -4.26 9.21 40.92
CA HIS A 46 -4.68 7.98 41.61
C HIS A 46 -3.91 6.73 41.15
N LEU A 47 -2.97 6.87 40.21
CA LEU A 47 -2.29 5.74 39.58
C LEU A 47 -0.87 5.56 40.14
N THR A 48 -0.48 4.32 40.36
CA THR A 48 0.91 3.98 40.72
C THR A 48 1.84 4.25 39.52
N LYS A 49 3.12 4.55 39.77
CA LYS A 49 4.13 4.80 38.71
C LYS A 49 4.14 3.72 37.62
N GLU A 50 3.98 2.46 38.00
CA GLU A 50 3.92 1.31 37.08
C GLU A 50 2.70 1.36 36.15
N GLN A 51 1.53 1.72 36.69
CA GLN A 51 0.29 1.85 35.91
C GLN A 51 0.36 3.03 34.94
N ILE A 52 1.06 4.10 35.32
CA ILE A 52 1.31 5.25 34.42
C ILE A 52 2.16 4.80 33.24
N THR A 53 3.24 4.04 33.47
CA THR A 53 4.09 3.52 32.39
C THR A 53 3.36 2.53 31.49
N GLN A 54 2.57 1.61 32.06
CA GLN A 54 1.78 0.65 31.28
C GLN A 54 0.72 1.35 30.43
N ASN A 55 0.03 2.35 30.98
CA ASN A 55 -0.94 3.14 30.20
C ASN A 55 -0.27 3.96 29.10
N GLY A 56 0.92 4.52 29.36
CA GLY A 56 1.70 5.26 28.38
C GLY A 56 2.06 4.42 27.15
N PHE A 57 2.42 3.15 27.36
CA PHE A 57 2.80 2.22 26.29
C PHE A 57 1.68 1.30 25.83
N ARG A 58 0.44 1.50 26.31
CA ARG A 58 -0.67 0.56 26.08
C ARG A 58 -0.91 0.24 24.61
N LEU A 59 -0.77 1.23 23.72
CA LEU A 59 -0.94 1.04 22.29
C LEU A 59 0.16 0.15 21.68
N VAL A 60 1.42 0.35 22.06
CA VAL A 60 2.55 -0.47 21.60
C VAL A 60 2.46 -1.87 22.19
N ILE A 61 2.16 -1.98 23.48
CA ILE A 61 1.98 -3.27 24.15
C ILE A 61 0.89 -4.05 23.43
N ALA A 62 -0.29 -3.46 23.21
CA ALA A 62 -1.38 -4.10 22.47
C ALA A 62 -0.96 -4.52 21.05
N SER A 63 -0.12 -3.72 20.38
CA SER A 63 0.39 -4.03 19.04
C SER A 63 1.37 -5.19 18.98
N VAL A 64 1.87 -5.64 20.13
CA VAL A 64 2.86 -6.72 20.28
C VAL A 64 2.29 -7.92 21.05
N SER A 65 1.32 -7.71 21.94
CA SER A 65 0.69 -8.75 22.75
C SER A 65 -0.55 -9.34 22.10
N ASP A 66 -1.41 -8.50 21.53
CA ASP A 66 -2.75 -8.90 21.13
C ASP A 66 -2.75 -9.26 19.63
N PRO A 67 -3.40 -10.37 19.22
CA PRO A 67 -3.39 -10.80 17.82
C PRO A 67 -3.97 -9.73 16.89
N LEU A 68 -4.96 -8.97 17.37
CA LEU A 68 -5.57 -7.87 16.62
C LEU A 68 -4.63 -6.67 16.49
N GLY A 69 -3.87 -6.34 17.54
CA GLY A 69 -2.87 -5.28 17.50
C GLY A 69 -1.68 -5.64 16.61
N VAL A 70 -1.21 -6.89 16.68
CA VAL A 70 -0.17 -7.41 15.77
C VAL A 70 -0.65 -7.37 14.33
N ALA A 71 -1.88 -7.83 14.05
CA ALA A 71 -2.47 -7.75 12.72
C ALA A 71 -2.60 -6.30 12.22
N ALA A 72 -2.98 -5.36 13.09
CA ALA A 72 -3.05 -3.95 12.75
C ALA A 72 -1.66 -3.37 12.41
N LEU A 73 -0.64 -3.67 13.21
CA LEU A 73 0.74 -3.24 12.97
C LEU A 73 1.27 -3.78 11.63
N LEU A 74 1.10 -5.08 11.38
CA LEU A 74 1.48 -5.71 10.11
C LEU A 74 0.67 -5.12 8.94
N GLY A 75 -0.62 -4.83 9.14
CA GLY A 75 -1.48 -4.17 8.16
C GLY A 75 -0.98 -2.78 7.78
N VAL A 76 -0.59 -1.95 8.75
CA VAL A 76 0.02 -0.63 8.49
C VAL A 76 1.32 -0.77 7.70
N CYS A 77 2.17 -1.72 8.06
CA CYS A 77 3.39 -2.03 7.32
C CYS A 77 3.12 -2.44 5.87
N LEU A 78 2.10 -3.28 5.64
CA LEU A 78 1.68 -3.73 4.32
C LEU A 78 1.11 -2.57 3.49
N LEU A 79 0.20 -1.79 4.04
CA LEU A 79 -0.45 -0.67 3.34
C LEU A 79 0.57 0.38 2.90
N TYR A 80 1.51 0.72 3.77
CA TYR A 80 2.61 1.61 3.42
C TYR A 80 3.50 0.99 2.34
N SER A 81 3.81 -0.30 2.43
CA SER A 81 4.61 -1.01 1.42
C SER A 81 3.90 -0.97 0.07
N LEU A 82 2.60 -1.27 0.01
CA LEU A 82 1.80 -1.18 -1.22
C LEU A 82 1.81 0.23 -1.80
N LYS A 83 1.69 1.26 -0.96
CA LYS A 83 1.78 2.66 -1.39
C LYS A 83 3.16 3.00 -1.97
N SER A 84 4.23 2.54 -1.33
CA SER A 84 5.59 2.68 -1.86
C SER A 84 5.79 1.94 -3.18
N TRP A 85 5.20 0.75 -3.33
CA TRP A 85 5.24 -0.03 -4.57
C TRP A 85 4.54 0.68 -5.71
N HIS A 86 3.35 1.24 -5.43
CA HIS A 86 2.61 2.02 -6.40
C HIS A 86 3.38 3.27 -6.84
N TYR A 87 3.97 4.01 -5.88
CA TYR A 87 4.80 5.18 -6.19
C TYR A 87 5.96 4.82 -7.10
N VAL A 88 6.79 3.83 -6.71
CA VAL A 88 7.98 3.47 -7.48
C VAL A 88 7.61 2.94 -8.86
N ALA A 89 6.54 2.14 -8.97
CA ALA A 89 6.04 1.66 -10.25
C ALA A 89 5.56 2.80 -11.17
N GLY A 90 4.87 3.80 -10.61
CA GLY A 90 4.46 5.00 -11.34
C GLY A 90 5.67 5.83 -11.77
N ARG A 91 6.63 6.04 -10.87
CA ARG A 91 7.87 6.78 -11.17
C ARG A 91 8.67 6.09 -12.27
N LEU A 92 8.82 4.77 -12.24
CA LEU A 92 9.53 4.00 -13.27
C LEU A 92 8.95 4.15 -14.68
N ARG A 93 7.68 4.56 -14.81
CA ARG A 93 7.03 4.82 -16.11
C ARG A 93 7.18 6.26 -16.59
N SER A 94 7.69 7.18 -15.76
CA SER A 94 7.84 8.57 -16.16
C SER A 94 9.01 8.75 -17.13
N PRO A 95 8.87 9.59 -18.17
CA PRO A 95 9.91 9.78 -19.19
C PRO A 95 11.26 10.23 -18.57
N ASP A 96 11.20 11.04 -17.52
CA ASP A 96 12.40 11.58 -16.82
C ASP A 96 13.33 10.52 -16.23
N VAL A 97 12.84 9.30 -16.01
CA VAL A 97 13.63 8.23 -15.37
C VAL A 97 13.76 6.98 -16.25
N GLN A 98 13.40 7.07 -17.53
CA GLN A 98 13.47 5.95 -18.46
C GLN A 98 14.90 5.42 -18.66
N PHE A 99 15.92 6.27 -18.44
CA PHE A 99 17.33 5.87 -18.43
C PHE A 99 17.67 4.85 -17.34
N LEU A 100 16.90 4.79 -16.23
CA LEU A 100 17.06 3.79 -15.18
C LEU A 100 16.72 2.39 -15.68
N THR A 101 15.77 2.27 -16.61
CA THR A 101 15.38 0.99 -17.20
C THR A 101 16.52 0.38 -17.98
N TYR A 102 17.15 1.18 -18.86
CA TYR A 102 18.34 0.75 -19.61
C TYR A 102 19.52 0.41 -18.69
N SER A 103 19.80 1.27 -17.71
CA SER A 103 20.92 1.08 -16.77
C SER A 103 20.72 -0.12 -15.85
N SER A 104 19.49 -0.40 -15.42
CA SER A 104 19.15 -1.55 -14.58
C SER A 104 19.25 -2.85 -15.38
N ASN A 105 18.74 -2.88 -16.62
CA ASN A 105 18.72 -4.09 -17.46
C ASN A 105 20.11 -4.53 -17.95
N ALA A 106 21.10 -3.64 -17.96
CA ALA A 106 22.49 -4.01 -18.20
C ALA A 106 23.12 -4.87 -17.08
N LEU A 107 22.49 -4.95 -15.90
CA LEU A 107 23.00 -5.70 -14.75
C LEU A 107 22.33 -7.07 -14.61
N PRO A 108 23.05 -8.09 -14.09
CA PRO A 108 22.44 -9.39 -13.81
C PRO A 108 21.35 -9.27 -12.75
N ARG A 109 20.28 -10.06 -12.89
CA ARG A 109 19.06 -10.03 -12.06
C ARG A 109 19.33 -10.00 -10.55
N ARG A 110 20.30 -10.77 -10.07
CA ARG A 110 20.68 -10.80 -8.64
C ARG A 110 21.18 -9.42 -8.15
N ARG A 111 21.96 -8.71 -8.96
CA ARG A 111 22.46 -7.36 -8.62
C ARG A 111 21.37 -6.30 -8.73
N GLN A 112 20.43 -6.47 -9.66
CA GLN A 112 19.24 -5.63 -9.74
C GLN A 112 18.42 -5.75 -8.45
N VAL A 113 18.02 -6.97 -8.06
CA VAL A 113 17.21 -7.21 -6.84
C VAL A 113 17.91 -6.64 -5.61
N GLN A 114 19.23 -6.81 -5.46
CA GLN A 114 19.97 -6.20 -4.35
C GLN A 114 19.88 -4.67 -4.33
N SER A 115 19.99 -4.02 -5.49
CA SER A 115 19.94 -2.55 -5.58
C SER A 115 18.53 -2.03 -5.29
N TRP A 116 17.50 -2.73 -5.78
CA TRP A 116 16.10 -2.42 -5.53
C TRP A 116 15.70 -2.70 -4.07
N ALA A 117 16.27 -3.73 -3.43
CA ALA A 117 16.04 -4.02 -2.02
C ALA A 117 16.61 -2.93 -1.11
N VAL A 118 17.79 -2.38 -1.43
CA VAL A 118 18.35 -1.23 -0.69
C VAL A 118 17.45 0.00 -0.84
N LEU A 119 16.98 0.28 -2.07
CA LEU A 119 16.03 1.37 -2.30
C LEU A 119 14.76 1.20 -1.46
N GLN A 120 14.17 0.00 -1.51
CA GLN A 120 12.95 -0.32 -0.76
C GLN A 120 13.18 -0.22 0.75
N GLY A 121 14.33 -0.67 1.25
CA GLY A 121 14.72 -0.53 2.64
C GLY A 121 14.81 0.93 3.10
N VAL A 122 15.38 1.81 2.26
CA VAL A 122 15.42 3.25 2.54
C VAL A 122 14.01 3.84 2.59
N ILE A 123 13.13 3.50 1.63
CA ILE A 123 11.74 4.00 1.63
C ILE A 123 10.96 3.50 2.85
N LEU A 124 11.27 2.30 3.35
CA LEU A 124 10.65 1.69 4.53
C LEU A 124 11.17 2.24 5.86
N LEU A 125 12.19 3.12 5.89
CA LEU A 125 12.79 3.65 7.12
C LEU A 125 11.78 4.16 8.17
N PRO A 126 10.73 4.93 7.81
CA PRO A 126 9.77 5.42 8.81
C PRO A 126 9.11 4.27 9.55
N ILE A 127 8.62 3.27 8.82
CA ILE A 127 8.01 2.09 9.42
C ILE A 127 9.03 1.22 10.14
N ALA A 128 10.24 1.09 9.63
CA ALA A 128 11.30 0.38 10.32
C ALA A 128 11.59 1.00 11.69
N ALA A 129 11.52 2.33 11.83
CA ALA A 129 11.66 3.00 13.12
C ALA A 129 10.51 2.64 14.08
N LEU A 130 9.27 2.59 13.59
CA LEU A 130 8.10 2.21 14.38
C LEU A 130 8.17 0.74 14.83
N CYS A 131 8.53 -0.17 13.92
CA CYS A 131 8.76 -1.57 14.25
C CYS A 131 9.93 -1.75 15.21
N GLY A 132 11.03 -1.00 15.03
CA GLY A 132 12.17 -1.02 15.94
C GLY A 132 11.79 -0.59 17.35
N TYR A 133 10.94 0.43 17.48
CA TYR A 133 10.39 0.82 18.77
C TYR A 133 9.51 -0.28 19.39
N ALA A 134 8.59 -0.85 18.60
CA ALA A 134 7.75 -1.96 19.04
C ALA A 134 8.57 -3.19 19.46
N MET A 135 9.70 -3.45 18.79
CA MET A 135 10.65 -4.49 19.18
C MET A 135 11.24 -4.23 20.57
N VAL A 136 11.77 -3.03 20.81
CA VAL A 136 12.37 -2.66 22.10
C VAL A 136 11.35 -2.80 23.24
N VAL A 137 10.15 -2.27 23.05
CA VAL A 137 9.06 -2.41 24.04
C VAL A 137 8.68 -3.88 24.21
N GLY A 138 8.50 -4.63 23.11
CA GLY A 138 8.19 -6.06 23.17
C GLY A 138 9.22 -6.88 23.96
N PHE A 139 10.52 -6.60 23.79
CA PHE A 139 11.58 -7.21 24.57
C PHE A 139 11.50 -6.87 26.06
N ILE A 140 11.25 -5.60 26.40
CA ILE A 140 11.11 -5.14 27.81
C ILE A 140 9.93 -5.85 28.49
N PHE A 141 8.83 -6.07 27.77
CA PHE A 141 7.62 -6.74 28.29
C PHE A 141 7.60 -8.26 28.03
N HIS A 142 8.73 -8.88 27.66
CA HIS A 142 8.88 -10.33 27.44
C HIS A 142 8.00 -10.95 26.34
N TYR A 143 7.51 -10.16 25.39
CA TYR A 143 6.85 -10.67 24.18
C TYR A 143 7.91 -10.97 23.11
N TRP A 144 8.52 -12.16 23.13
CA TRP A 144 9.67 -12.49 22.25
C TRP A 144 9.31 -12.80 20.79
N LEU A 145 8.10 -13.32 20.55
CA LEU A 145 7.68 -13.80 19.23
C LEU A 145 7.58 -12.65 18.21
N VAL A 146 6.90 -11.55 18.58
CA VAL A 146 6.62 -10.45 17.67
C VAL A 146 7.88 -9.65 17.31
N PRO A 147 8.79 -9.30 18.24
CA PRO A 147 10.07 -8.69 17.93
C PRO A 147 10.96 -9.55 17.03
N ALA A 148 10.87 -10.88 17.10
CA ALA A 148 11.58 -11.76 16.17
C ALA A 148 10.91 -11.79 14.77
N LEU A 149 9.58 -11.70 14.71
CA LEU A 149 8.80 -11.76 13.48
C LEU A 149 8.82 -10.46 12.67
N LEU A 150 8.84 -9.30 13.33
CA LEU A 150 8.87 -7.97 12.68
C LEU A 150 10.05 -7.77 11.69
N PRO A 151 11.32 -8.05 12.02
CA PRO A 151 12.42 -7.88 11.09
C PRO A 151 12.33 -8.84 9.91
N ALA A 152 11.90 -10.09 10.14
CA ALA A 152 11.67 -11.05 9.07
C ALA A 152 10.57 -10.56 8.11
N TYR A 153 9.51 -9.98 8.64
CA TYR A 153 8.41 -9.41 7.86
C TYR A 153 8.84 -8.19 7.04
N LEU A 154 9.60 -7.26 7.62
CA LEU A 154 10.13 -6.10 6.89
C LEU A 154 11.10 -6.50 5.79
N LEU A 155 11.96 -7.49 6.03
CA LEU A 155 12.85 -8.06 5.01
C LEU A 155 12.04 -8.69 3.87
N LEU A 156 10.98 -9.44 4.20
CA LEU A 156 10.09 -10.02 3.21
C LEU A 156 9.45 -8.95 2.33
N LEU A 157 8.92 -7.87 2.93
CA LEU A 157 8.36 -6.73 2.19
C LEU A 157 9.40 -6.04 1.31
N ALA A 158 10.64 -5.89 1.79
CA ALA A 158 11.72 -5.29 1.02
C ALA A 158 12.09 -6.14 -0.21
N VAL A 159 12.22 -7.46 -0.03
CA VAL A 159 12.55 -8.40 -1.10
C VAL A 159 11.37 -8.54 -2.08
N ALA A 160 10.13 -8.60 -1.59
CA ALA A 160 8.92 -8.63 -2.41
C ALA A 160 8.82 -7.37 -3.29
N GLY A 161 9.03 -6.18 -2.72
CA GLY A 161 9.08 -4.93 -3.49
C GLY A 161 10.19 -4.95 -4.54
N ALA A 162 11.41 -5.35 -4.15
CA ALA A 162 12.54 -5.43 -5.06
C ALA A 162 12.30 -6.38 -6.24
N THR A 163 11.75 -7.57 -5.97
CA THR A 163 11.42 -8.55 -7.02
C THR A 163 10.30 -8.04 -7.91
N TYR A 164 9.27 -7.40 -7.35
CA TYR A 164 8.21 -6.74 -8.11
C TYR A 164 8.76 -5.68 -9.08
N TYR A 165 9.65 -4.80 -8.62
CA TYR A 165 10.27 -3.78 -9.47
C TYR A 165 11.13 -4.39 -10.58
N THR A 166 11.93 -5.42 -10.27
CA THR A 166 12.72 -6.09 -11.31
C THR A 166 11.86 -6.79 -12.36
N ARG A 167 10.71 -7.36 -12.00
CA ARG A 167 9.77 -7.92 -12.98
C ARG A 167 9.19 -6.81 -13.85
N LEU A 168 8.72 -5.72 -13.25
CA LEU A 168 8.16 -4.58 -13.96
C LEU A 168 9.15 -3.99 -14.99
N LEU A 169 10.43 -3.89 -14.66
CA LEU A 169 11.49 -3.36 -15.53
C LEU A 169 11.89 -4.30 -16.67
N ASN A 170 11.90 -5.60 -16.41
CA ASN A 170 12.21 -6.59 -17.45
C ASN A 170 11.03 -6.75 -18.42
N ASP A 171 9.79 -6.68 -17.93
CA ASP A 171 8.59 -6.80 -18.77
C ASP A 171 8.37 -5.54 -19.64
N THR A 172 8.67 -4.34 -19.12
CA THR A 172 8.54 -3.08 -19.88
C THR A 172 9.61 -2.91 -20.96
N ALA A 173 10.81 -3.45 -20.77
CA ALA A 173 11.83 -3.47 -21.84
C ALA A 173 11.52 -4.49 -22.94
N ALA A 174 10.75 -5.54 -22.64
CA ALA A 174 10.34 -6.56 -23.60
C ALA A 174 9.10 -6.16 -24.42
N GLN A 175 8.35 -5.14 -24.00
CA GLN A 175 7.14 -4.68 -24.70
C GLN A 175 7.30 -3.22 -25.15
N PRO A 176 7.63 -2.96 -26.43
CA PRO A 176 7.33 -1.65 -27.00
C PRO A 176 5.82 -1.43 -26.87
N ALA A 177 5.46 -0.41 -26.10
CA ALA A 177 4.13 0.18 -25.92
C ALA A 177 2.98 -0.54 -26.64
N GLU A 178 2.16 -1.31 -25.89
CA GLU A 178 0.71 -1.58 -26.04
C GLU A 178 0.00 -1.41 -27.41
N ALA A 179 0.68 -1.56 -28.54
CA ALA A 179 0.11 -1.44 -29.89
C ALA A 179 -0.23 -2.83 -30.49
N ALA A 180 0.11 -3.91 -29.79
CA ALA A 180 0.16 -5.26 -30.35
C ALA A 180 -0.74 -6.30 -29.64
N ARG A 181 -1.82 -5.90 -28.95
CA ARG A 181 -2.72 -6.89 -28.31
C ARG A 181 -4.15 -6.95 -28.80
N LEU A 182 -4.56 -6.10 -29.75
CA LEU A 182 -5.88 -6.18 -30.37
C LEU A 182 -5.78 -5.98 -31.89
N THR A 183 -5.04 -6.85 -32.58
CA THR A 183 -5.02 -6.90 -34.05
C THR A 183 -6.42 -7.15 -34.62
N TRP A 184 -7.29 -7.84 -33.87
CA TRP A 184 -8.68 -8.10 -34.26
C TRP A 184 -9.59 -6.86 -34.11
N ALA A 185 -9.37 -5.98 -33.12
CA ALA A 185 -10.17 -4.76 -32.95
C ALA A 185 -9.75 -3.59 -33.86
N ARG A 186 -8.79 -3.83 -34.76
CA ARG A 186 -8.31 -2.85 -35.75
C ARG A 186 -9.23 -2.78 -36.98
N HIS A 187 -10.00 -3.83 -37.25
CA HIS A 187 -10.90 -3.95 -38.40
C HIS A 187 -12.37 -3.66 -38.09
N TRP A 188 -12.73 -3.45 -36.82
CA TRP A 188 -14.10 -3.13 -36.46
C TRP A 188 -14.37 -1.65 -36.78
N PRO A 189 -15.36 -1.30 -37.63
CA PRO A 189 -15.80 0.09 -37.77
C PRO A 189 -16.30 0.58 -36.42
N LYS A 190 -15.53 1.47 -35.78
CA LYS A 190 -15.85 1.94 -34.42
C LYS A 190 -16.80 3.15 -34.50
N PRO A 191 -18.06 3.04 -34.03
CA PRO A 191 -18.91 4.20 -33.88
C PRO A 191 -18.36 5.09 -32.77
N LEU A 192 -18.29 6.41 -33.02
CA LEU A 192 -17.67 7.42 -32.13
C LEU A 192 -18.23 7.39 -30.69
N PHE A 193 -19.47 6.95 -30.51
CA PHE A 193 -20.12 6.81 -29.20
C PHE A 193 -19.46 5.76 -28.28
N SER A 194 -18.81 4.74 -28.84
CA SER A 194 -18.21 3.63 -28.06
C SER A 194 -16.85 3.95 -27.43
N TRP A 195 -16.24 5.09 -27.78
CA TRP A 195 -14.89 5.45 -27.34
C TRP A 195 -14.84 5.76 -25.84
N PHE A 196 -15.87 6.44 -25.32
CA PHE A 196 -16.00 6.75 -23.89
C PHE A 196 -16.10 5.48 -23.02
N LEU A 197 -16.92 4.52 -23.45
CA LEU A 197 -17.06 3.22 -22.79
C LEU A 197 -15.73 2.47 -22.74
N TYR A 198 -14.96 2.52 -23.83
CA TYR A 198 -13.66 1.85 -23.89
C TYR A 198 -12.63 2.49 -22.96
N GLU A 199 -12.61 3.82 -22.85
CA GLU A 199 -11.68 4.52 -21.97
C GLU A 199 -11.99 4.29 -20.48
N VAL A 200 -13.27 4.26 -20.10
CA VAL A 200 -13.70 3.90 -18.75
C VAL A 200 -13.34 2.44 -18.43
N LEU A 201 -13.56 1.51 -19.36
CA LEU A 201 -13.31 0.08 -19.17
C LEU A 201 -11.82 -0.30 -19.27
N ALA A 202 -11.00 0.48 -19.98
CA ALA A 202 -9.57 0.21 -20.15
C ALA A 202 -8.71 0.89 -19.08
N LYS A 203 -8.96 2.18 -18.77
CA LYS A 203 -8.12 2.95 -17.83
C LYS A 203 -8.66 2.98 -16.39
N LYS A 204 -9.98 2.80 -16.18
CA LYS A 204 -10.62 2.95 -14.85
C LYS A 204 -11.26 1.67 -14.31
N ARG A 205 -10.69 0.50 -14.66
CA ARG A 205 -11.15 -0.83 -14.20
C ARG A 205 -11.34 -0.94 -12.69
N LEU A 206 -10.43 -0.37 -11.91
CA LEU A 206 -10.48 -0.42 -10.45
C LEU A 206 -11.62 0.45 -9.90
N ALA A 207 -11.80 1.66 -10.44
CA ALA A 207 -12.89 2.54 -10.02
C ALA A 207 -14.25 1.95 -10.36
N TYR A 208 -14.40 1.35 -11.55
CA TYR A 208 -15.61 0.65 -11.97
C TYR A 208 -15.89 -0.59 -11.11
N ALA A 209 -14.86 -1.37 -10.76
CA ALA A 209 -15.02 -2.51 -9.87
C ALA A 209 -15.44 -2.09 -8.46
N ILE A 210 -14.90 -0.98 -7.94
CA ILE A 210 -15.27 -0.43 -6.63
C ILE A 210 -16.71 0.10 -6.65
N THR A 211 -17.13 0.83 -7.69
CA THR A 211 -18.51 1.33 -7.77
C THR A 211 -19.51 0.20 -7.93
N LYS A 212 -19.19 -0.83 -8.71
CA LYS A 212 -20.04 -2.03 -8.83
C LYS A 212 -20.08 -2.86 -7.55
N LEU A 213 -18.97 -3.00 -6.83
CA LEU A 213 -18.96 -3.65 -5.52
C LEU A 213 -19.76 -2.85 -4.49
N ALA A 214 -19.63 -1.53 -4.48
CA ALA A 214 -20.40 -0.66 -3.60
C ALA A 214 -21.91 -0.74 -3.89
N SER A 215 -22.29 -0.77 -5.17
CA SER A 215 -23.69 -0.94 -5.60
C SER A 215 -24.23 -2.34 -5.26
N ALA A 216 -23.43 -3.39 -5.42
CA ALA A 216 -23.82 -4.75 -5.01
C ALA A 216 -23.95 -4.87 -3.48
N ALA A 217 -23.06 -4.23 -2.73
CA ALA A 217 -23.11 -4.20 -1.28
C ALA A 217 -24.32 -3.42 -0.76
N SER A 218 -24.68 -2.28 -1.37
CA SER A 218 -25.87 -1.51 -0.99
C SER A 218 -27.15 -2.28 -1.31
N ILE A 219 -27.23 -3.00 -2.44
CA ILE A 219 -28.34 -3.89 -2.76
C ILE A 219 -28.43 -5.03 -1.74
N GLY A 220 -27.31 -5.67 -1.40
CA GLY A 220 -27.26 -6.72 -0.38
C GLY A 220 -27.71 -6.23 1.00
N LEU A 221 -27.31 -5.02 1.39
CA LEU A 221 -27.68 -4.41 2.66
C LEU A 221 -29.17 -4.07 2.73
N LEU A 222 -29.74 -3.58 1.62
CA LEU A 222 -31.20 -3.32 1.51
C LEU A 222 -32.02 -4.62 1.60
N LEU A 223 -31.56 -5.70 0.95
CA LEU A 223 -32.22 -7.00 1.00
C LEU A 223 -32.16 -7.66 2.38
N LEU A 224 -31.09 -7.43 3.13
CA LEU A 224 -30.93 -7.91 4.51
C LEU A 224 -31.72 -7.08 5.52
N ALA A 225 -31.83 -5.76 5.31
CA ALA A 225 -32.56 -4.86 6.20
C ALA A 225 -34.09 -4.97 6.08
N PHE A 226 -34.62 -5.37 4.91
CA PHE A 226 -36.05 -5.48 4.67
C PHE A 226 -36.47 -6.89 4.17
N PRO A 227 -36.35 -7.94 5.01
CA PRO A 227 -36.68 -9.31 4.61
C PRO A 227 -38.17 -9.53 4.29
N ALA A 228 -39.07 -8.67 4.82
CA ALA A 228 -40.51 -8.73 4.59
C ALA A 228 -41.00 -7.99 3.32
N ALA A 229 -40.14 -7.21 2.64
CA ALA A 229 -40.51 -6.42 1.46
C ALA A 229 -40.17 -7.12 0.12
N ARG A 230 -39.86 -8.43 0.15
CA ARG A 230 -39.45 -9.23 -1.03
C ARG A 230 -40.43 -9.22 -2.21
N PRO A 231 -41.77 -9.10 -2.06
CA PRO A 231 -42.66 -9.05 -3.21
C PRO A 231 -42.97 -7.62 -3.69
N ASP A 232 -42.38 -6.58 -3.10
CA ASP A 232 -42.82 -5.21 -3.31
C ASP A 232 -42.15 -4.56 -4.55
N VAL A 233 -42.96 -4.20 -5.55
CA VAL A 233 -42.51 -3.67 -6.87
C VAL A 233 -41.70 -2.38 -6.74
N ARG A 234 -41.88 -1.64 -5.64
CA ARG A 234 -41.11 -0.43 -5.31
C ARG A 234 -39.64 -0.73 -5.00
N LEU A 235 -39.35 -1.89 -4.40
CA LEU A 235 -37.99 -2.32 -4.09
C LEU A 235 -37.22 -2.67 -5.38
N VAL A 236 -37.92 -3.25 -6.36
CA VAL A 236 -37.38 -3.56 -7.70
C VAL A 236 -37.04 -2.28 -8.47
N GLY A 237 -37.88 -1.24 -8.38
CA GLY A 237 -37.58 0.08 -8.97
C GLY A 237 -36.34 0.74 -8.37
N LEU A 238 -36.13 0.59 -7.06
CA LEU A 238 -34.98 1.13 -6.33
C LEU A 238 -33.68 0.38 -6.66
N MET A 239 -33.74 -0.95 -6.87
CA MET A 239 -32.64 -1.76 -7.39
C MET A 239 -32.28 -1.39 -8.83
N GLY A 240 -33.28 -1.10 -9.67
CA GLY A 240 -33.07 -0.64 -11.05
C GLY A 240 -32.30 0.69 -11.12
N LEU A 241 -32.64 1.65 -10.25
CA LEU A 241 -31.92 2.93 -10.13
C LEU A 241 -30.47 2.75 -9.65
N CYS A 242 -30.22 1.83 -8.70
CA CYS A 242 -28.86 1.51 -8.24
C CYS A 242 -27.98 0.85 -9.33
N CYS A 243 -28.60 0.11 -10.25
CA CYS A 243 -27.92 -0.50 -11.40
C CYS A 243 -27.66 0.48 -12.56
N ALA A 244 -28.51 1.51 -12.72
CA ALA A 244 -28.41 2.50 -13.79
C ALA A 244 -27.43 3.64 -13.46
N VAL A 245 -27.26 3.98 -12.18
CA VAL A 245 -26.42 5.10 -11.72
C VAL A 245 -25.00 4.67 -11.33
N GLY A 246 -24.75 3.39 -11.03
CA GLY A 246 -23.43 2.85 -10.64
C GLY A 246 -22.76 1.98 -11.69
#